data_AF-A0A8I0BSS4-F1
#
_entry.id   AF-A0A8I0BSS4-F1
#
_cell.length_a   1.000
_cell.length_b   1.000
_cell.length_c   1.000
_cell.angle_alpha   90.00
_cell.angle_beta   90.00
_cell.angle_gamma   90.00
#
_symmetry.space_group_name_H-M   'P 1'
#
loop_
_entity.id
_entity.type
_entity.pdbx_description
1 polymer ?
#
loop_
_entity_poly.entity_id
_entity_poly.type
_entity_poly.pdbx_seq_one_letter_code
_entity_poly.pdbx_strand_id
1 'polypeptide(L)'
;MEHVMIGHPQGAIHIPWQDDPDWVDNPRFTEDIKSLISNGEDKTDGGHSPPILLICRCGERSLEAGKRLMADGLENIYNVESGFEGPFDDKRRRRSVSGWRFDGLPWQQF
;
A
#
# COMPACT_ATOMS: atom_id res chain seq x y z
N MET A 1 -9.36 6.89 6.45
CA MET A 1 -9.68 6.39 7.82
C MET A 1 -9.16 4.97 8.10
N GLU A 2 -9.06 4.07 7.11
CA GLU A 2 -8.68 2.66 7.36
C GLU A 2 -7.30 2.49 8.00
N HIS A 3 -6.31 3.29 7.60
CA HIS A 3 -4.93 3.22 8.12
C HIS A 3 -4.87 3.34 9.65
N VAL A 4 -5.67 4.25 10.23
CA VAL A 4 -5.73 4.45 11.69
C VAL A 4 -6.60 3.39 12.35
N MET A 5 -7.79 3.11 11.81
CA MET A 5 -8.76 2.22 12.47
C MET A 5 -8.42 0.73 12.38
N ILE A 6 -7.71 0.30 11.35
CA ILE A 6 -7.39 -1.12 11.11
C ILE A 6 -5.94 -1.44 11.50
N GLY A 7 -5.05 -0.45 11.34
CA GLY A 7 -3.60 -0.57 11.47
C GLY A 7 -2.90 -0.71 10.11
N HIS A 8 -1.58 -0.78 10.16
CA HIS A 8 -0.70 -0.79 8.99
C HIS A 8 0.63 -1.48 9.31
N PRO A 9 1.41 -1.93 8.29
CA PRO A 9 2.77 -2.42 8.50
C PRO A 9 3.64 -1.38 9.23
N GLN A 10 4.52 -1.85 10.09
CA GLN A 10 5.45 -0.96 10.79
C GLN A 10 6.35 -0.23 9.78
N GLY A 11 6.45 1.09 9.90
CA GLY A 11 7.23 1.92 8.98
C GLY A 11 6.53 2.26 7.65
N ALA A 12 5.30 1.78 7.41
CA ALA A 12 4.55 2.17 6.22
C ALA A 12 4.19 3.66 6.24
N ILE A 13 4.27 4.28 5.07
CA ILE A 13 3.96 5.70 4.85
C ILE A 13 2.53 5.80 4.30
N HIS A 14 1.71 6.66 4.90
CA HIS A 14 0.31 6.81 4.51
C HIS A 14 0.16 7.80 3.35
N ILE A 15 0.05 7.26 2.13
CA ILE A 15 -0.41 7.98 0.93
C ILE A 15 -1.58 7.19 0.35
N PRO A 16 -2.84 7.62 0.55
CA PRO A 16 -3.99 6.86 0.09
C PRO A 16 -4.20 7.01 -1.42
N TRP A 17 -4.46 5.88 -2.09
CA TRP A 17 -4.98 5.87 -3.46
C TRP A 17 -6.46 6.27 -3.51
N GLN A 18 -7.25 5.69 -2.61
CA GLN A 18 -8.64 6.03 -2.36
C GLN A 18 -8.82 6.04 -0.85
N ASP A 19 -9.54 7.01 -0.31
CA ASP A 19 -9.90 7.02 1.11
C ASP A 19 -11.32 7.58 1.32
N ASP A 20 -11.82 7.33 2.52
CA ASP A 20 -13.06 7.90 3.05
C ASP A 20 -13.01 9.44 3.02
N PRO A 21 -14.14 10.13 2.75
CA PRO A 21 -15.49 9.58 2.54
C PRO A 21 -15.84 9.27 1.09
N ASP A 22 -15.07 9.80 0.13
CA ASP A 22 -15.48 9.83 -1.27
C ASP A 22 -15.09 8.58 -2.04
N TRP A 23 -14.08 7.83 -1.57
CA TRP A 23 -13.58 6.61 -2.24
C TRP A 23 -13.21 6.81 -3.71
N VAL A 24 -12.84 8.04 -4.07
CA VAL A 24 -12.38 8.40 -5.41
C VAL A 24 -10.86 8.33 -5.49
N ASP A 25 -10.37 8.07 -6.70
CA ASP A 25 -8.95 8.03 -7.01
C ASP A 25 -8.29 9.37 -6.67
N ASN A 26 -7.20 9.33 -5.92
CA ASN A 26 -6.43 10.51 -5.55
C ASN A 26 -5.66 11.02 -6.79
N PRO A 27 -6.00 12.20 -7.34
CA PRO A 27 -5.33 12.72 -8.54
C PRO A 27 -3.87 13.09 -8.30
N ARG A 28 -3.47 13.28 -7.03
CA ARG A 28 -2.11 13.65 -6.60
C ARG A 28 -1.26 12.44 -6.22
N PHE A 29 -1.82 11.23 -6.23
CA PHE A 29 -1.17 10.01 -5.72
C PHE A 29 0.26 9.81 -6.24
N THR A 30 0.42 9.89 -7.56
CA THR A 30 1.72 9.74 -8.22
C THR A 30 2.69 10.86 -7.84
N GLU A 31 2.21 12.11 -7.76
CA GLU A 31 3.03 13.27 -7.43
C GLU A 31 3.53 13.22 -5.98
N ASP A 32 2.68 12.79 -5.05
CA ASP A 32 3.02 12.63 -3.65
C ASP A 32 4.09 11.55 -3.46
N ILE A 33 3.98 10.42 -4.18
CA ILE A 33 4.99 9.34 -4.17
C ILE A 33 6.31 9.81 -4.80
N LYS A 34 6.28 10.51 -5.94
CA LYS A 34 7.50 11.07 -6.55
C LYS A 34 8.18 12.06 -5.62
N SER A 35 7.41 12.87 -4.90
CA SER A 35 7.92 13.84 -3.92
C SER A 35 8.58 13.14 -2.74
N LEU A 36 7.96 12.07 -2.23
CA LEU A 36 8.53 11.24 -1.17
C LEU A 36 9.85 10.60 -1.59
N ILE A 37 9.91 9.99 -2.77
CA ILE A 37 11.13 9.36 -3.31
C ILE A 37 12.25 10.38 -3.48
N SER A 38 11.93 11.58 -3.98
CA SER A 38 12.92 12.63 -4.22
C SER A 38 13.50 13.21 -2.93
N ASN A 39 12.74 13.18 -1.84
CA ASN A 39 13.14 13.66 -0.51
C ASN A 39 13.79 12.57 0.36
N GLY A 40 13.75 11.30 -0.08
CA GLY A 40 14.40 10.19 0.62
C GLY A 40 15.92 10.23 0.48
N GLU A 41 16.63 9.86 1.54
CA GLU A 41 18.09 9.75 1.55
C GLU A 41 18.59 8.51 0.77
N ASP A 42 17.75 7.47 0.68
CA ASP A 42 18.02 6.23 -0.06
C ASP A 42 17.76 6.39 -1.56
N LYS A 43 18.70 7.05 -2.24
CA LYS A 43 18.86 6.86 -3.68
C LYS A 43 19.50 5.50 -3.87
N THR A 44 18.73 4.49 -4.27
CA THR A 44 19.25 3.13 -4.41
C THR A 44 20.56 3.10 -5.20
N ASP A 45 21.49 2.29 -4.70
CA ASP A 45 22.83 2.12 -5.27
C ASP A 45 22.72 1.90 -6.79
N GLY A 46 23.29 2.82 -7.57
CA GLY A 46 23.34 2.71 -9.04
C GLY A 46 22.32 3.56 -9.82
N GLY A 47 21.52 4.40 -9.17
CA GLY A 47 20.67 5.39 -9.85
C GLY A 47 19.29 4.88 -10.28
N HIS A 48 18.85 3.75 -9.74
CA HIS A 48 17.50 3.21 -9.97
C HIS A 48 16.47 3.81 -8.99
N SER A 49 15.19 3.75 -9.35
CA SER A 49 14.11 4.09 -8.43
C SER A 49 14.00 3.04 -7.32
N PRO A 50 13.79 3.43 -6.05
CA PRO A 50 13.62 2.47 -4.96
C PRO A 50 12.40 1.55 -5.19
N PRO A 51 12.44 0.31 -4.68
CA PRO A 51 11.27 -0.56 -4.68
C PRO A 51 10.09 0.11 -3.95
N ILE A 52 8.92 0.13 -4.59
CA ILE A 52 7.68 0.67 -4.04
C ILE A 52 6.76 -0.50 -3.74
N LEU A 53 6.54 -0.78 -2.46
CA LEU A 53 5.58 -1.79 -2.02
C LEU A 53 4.25 -1.11 -1.66
N LEU A 54 3.19 -1.48 -2.37
CA LEU A 54 1.84 -0.98 -2.13
C LEU A 54 1.02 -2.02 -1.39
N ILE A 55 0.29 -1.57 -0.37
CA ILE A 55 -0.57 -2.42 0.45
C ILE A 55 -1.89 -1.71 0.73
N CYS A 56 -2.99 -2.43 0.54
CA CYS A 56 -4.30 -2.03 1.03
C CYS A 56 -4.84 -3.11 1.98
N ARG A 57 -6.15 -3.11 2.25
CA ARG A 57 -6.77 -4.10 3.14
C ARG A 57 -6.69 -5.55 2.64
N CYS A 58 -6.84 -5.78 1.34
CA CYS A 58 -6.88 -7.13 0.74
C CYS A 58 -6.29 -7.22 -0.67
N GLY A 59 -5.35 -6.33 -1.02
CA GLY A 59 -4.59 -6.39 -2.28
C GLY A 59 -5.25 -5.78 -3.52
N GLU A 60 -6.57 -5.59 -3.55
CA GLU A 60 -7.29 -5.10 -4.74
C GLU A 60 -7.00 -3.62 -5.05
N ARG A 61 -7.24 -2.72 -4.09
CA ARG A 61 -7.01 -1.27 -4.29
C ARG A 61 -5.54 -0.94 -4.53
N SER A 62 -4.62 -1.66 -3.89
CA SER A 62 -3.18 -1.47 -4.09
C SER A 62 -2.72 -1.99 -5.46
N LEU A 63 -3.41 -2.98 -6.04
CA LEU A 63 -3.16 -3.40 -7.43
C LEU A 63 -3.49 -2.29 -8.42
N GLU A 64 -4.65 -1.64 -8.29
CA GLU A 64 -5.04 -0.53 -9.17
C GLU A 64 -4.13 0.69 -8.99
N ALA A 65 -3.78 1.02 -7.74
CA ALA A 65 -2.78 2.04 -7.44
C ALA A 65 -1.43 1.76 -8.14
N GLY A 66 -0.98 0.50 -8.12
CA GLY A 66 0.25 0.08 -8.79
C GLY A 66 0.18 0.24 -10.31
N LYS A 67 -0.95 -0.15 -10.94
CA LYS A 67 -1.18 0.07 -12.37
C LYS A 67 -1.12 1.55 -12.73
N ARG A 68 -1.69 2.42 -11.90
CA ARG A 68 -1.63 3.87 -12.11
C ARG A 68 -0.20 4.39 -12.08
N LEU A 69 0.60 4.00 -11.09
CA LEU A 69 2.00 4.43 -11.00
C LEU A 69 2.84 3.95 -12.18
N MET A 70 2.63 2.71 -12.64
CA MET A 70 3.29 2.19 -13.84
C MET A 70 2.88 2.99 -15.09
N ALA A 71 1.60 3.34 -15.23
CA ALA A 71 1.12 4.17 -16.33
C ALA A 71 1.74 5.58 -16.31
N ASP A 72 2.07 6.11 -15.14
CA ASP A 72 2.71 7.41 -14.95
C ASP A 72 4.26 7.33 -14.96
N GLY A 73 4.82 6.18 -15.36
CA GLY A 73 6.24 5.98 -15.63
C GLY A 73 7.11 5.65 -14.41
N LEU A 74 6.52 5.27 -13.27
CA LEU A 74 7.30 4.71 -12.17
C LEU A 74 7.60 3.23 -12.40
N GLU A 75 8.75 2.80 -11.93
CA GLU A 75 9.24 1.43 -12.02
C GLU A 75 9.36 0.79 -10.62
N ASN A 76 9.70 -0.50 -10.57
CA ASN A 76 9.92 -1.26 -9.32
C ASN A 76 8.72 -1.26 -8.37
N ILE A 77 7.52 -1.49 -8.92
CA ILE A 77 6.26 -1.44 -8.17
C ILE A 77 5.77 -2.84 -7.86
N TYR A 78 5.46 -3.08 -6.59
CA TYR A 78 5.02 -4.37 -6.08
C TYR A 78 3.72 -4.21 -5.31
N ASN A 79 2.77 -5.12 -5.56
CA ASN A 79 1.53 -5.22 -4.80
C ASN A 79 1.65 -6.32 -3.75
N VAL A 80 1.32 -6.01 -2.49
CA VAL A 80 1.14 -7.04 -1.47
C VAL A 80 -0.19 -7.74 -1.72
N GLU A 81 -0.14 -8.90 -2.39
CA GLU A 81 -1.31 -9.60 -2.95
C GLU A 81 -2.41 -9.87 -1.92
N SER A 82 -2.07 -10.37 -0.73
CA SER A 82 -3.06 -10.62 0.32
C SER A 82 -3.47 -9.36 1.09
N GLY A 83 -2.81 -8.23 0.86
CA GLY A 83 -3.02 -7.00 1.63
C GLY A 83 -2.76 -7.17 3.14
N PHE A 84 -3.30 -6.26 3.93
CA PHE A 84 -3.07 -6.19 5.36
C PHE A 84 -3.90 -7.19 6.17
N GLU A 85 -5.20 -7.30 5.90
CA GLU A 85 -6.12 -8.19 6.62
C GLU A 85 -6.48 -9.45 5.84
N GLY A 86 -6.10 -9.58 4.57
CA GLY A 86 -6.49 -10.74 3.76
C GLY A 86 -7.92 -10.67 3.21
N PRO A 87 -8.28 -11.61 2.32
CA PRO A 87 -9.64 -11.79 1.85
C PRO A 87 -10.57 -12.29 2.98
N PHE A 88 -11.86 -12.37 2.69
CA PHE A 88 -12.82 -13.01 3.59
C PHE A 88 -12.68 -14.55 3.54
N ASP A 89 -12.82 -15.21 4.69
CA ASP A 89 -13.09 -16.65 4.75
C ASP A 89 -14.56 -16.98 4.42
N ASP A 90 -14.89 -18.28 4.38
CA ASP A 90 -16.25 -18.79 4.17
C ASP A 90 -17.28 -18.27 5.20
N LYS A 91 -16.81 -17.75 6.34
CA LYS A 91 -17.64 -17.16 7.41
C LYS A 91 -17.63 -15.63 7.38
N ARG A 92 -17.13 -15.02 6.30
CA ARG A 92 -17.04 -13.56 6.10
C ARG A 92 -16.18 -12.85 7.14
N ARG A 93 -15.14 -13.50 7.65
CA ARG A 93 -14.15 -12.90 8.55
C ARG A 93 -12.85 -12.65 7.79
N ARG A 94 -12.16 -11.56 8.12
CA ARG A 94 -10.79 -11.30 7.66
C ARG A 94 -9.78 -11.81 8.69
N ARG A 95 -8.50 -11.84 8.29
CA ARG A 95 -7.35 -12.29 9.09
C ARG A 95 -7.41 -13.78 9.44
N SER A 96 -7.99 -14.60 8.57
CA SER A 96 -8.18 -16.04 8.81
C SER A 96 -7.68 -16.96 7.69
N VAL A 97 -7.37 -16.41 6.51
CA VAL A 97 -6.88 -17.18 5.35
C VAL A 97 -5.46 -16.76 4.96
N SER A 98 -5.22 -15.45 4.88
CA SER A 98 -3.93 -14.87 4.53
C SER A 98 -3.86 -13.40 4.97
N GLY A 99 -2.75 -12.72 4.67
CA GLY A 99 -2.58 -11.28 4.85
C GLY A 99 -1.52 -10.96 5.89
N TRP A 100 -0.99 -9.74 5.82
CA TRP A 100 0.13 -9.29 6.66
C TRP A 100 -0.06 -9.60 8.15
N ARG A 101 -1.27 -9.34 8.68
CA ARG A 101 -1.61 -9.63 10.08
C ARG A 101 -1.76 -11.12 10.38
N PHE A 102 -2.28 -11.89 9.43
CA PHE A 102 -2.43 -13.33 9.59
C PHE A 102 -1.06 -14.02 9.63
N ASP A 103 -0.13 -13.56 8.80
CA ASP A 103 1.24 -14.08 8.71
C ASP A 103 2.15 -13.66 9.89
N GLY A 104 1.61 -12.88 10.86
CA GLY A 104 2.35 -12.47 12.06
C GLY A 104 3.44 -11.43 11.81
N LEU A 105 3.39 -10.71 10.68
CA LEU A 105 4.39 -9.70 10.34
C LEU A 105 4.25 -8.43 11.19
N PRO A 106 5.33 -7.65 11.42
CA PRO A 106 5.28 -6.46 12.26
C PRO A 106 4.28 -5.41 11.77
N TRP A 107 3.42 -4.93 12.66
CA TRP A 107 2.39 -3.93 12.37
C TRP A 107 2.11 -3.08 13.61
N GLN A 108 1.47 -1.94 13.40
CA GLN A 108 1.07 -1.00 14.46
C GLN A 108 -0.32 -0.43 14.19
N GLN A 109 -0.95 0.08 15.25
CA GLN A 109 -2.25 0.73 15.26
C GLN A 109 -2.23 1.76 16.39
N PHE A 110 -2.65 2.98 16.09
CA PHE A 110 -2.63 4.12 17.03
C PHE A 110 -4.05 4.58 17.32
#